data_AF-A0A848SGQ4-F1
#
_entry.id   AF-A0A848SGQ4-F1
#
_cell.length_a   1.000
_cell.length_b   1.000
_cell.length_c   1.000
_cell.angle_alpha   90.00
_cell.angle_beta   90.00
_cell.angle_gamma   90.00
#
_symmetry.space_group_name_H-M   'P 1'
#
loop_
_entity.id
_entity.type
_entity.pdbx_description
1 polymer ?
#
loop_
_entity_poly.entity_id
_entity_poly.type
_entity_poly.pdbx_seq_one_letter_code
_entity_poly.pdbx_strand_id
1 'polypeptide(L)'
;MNATVNTMDARPPSRLLTLAEPGRALGELAAFYAMRPLMSFLPKGDGHGVLVLPGFMASDGSTRPLRSLLTDLGYDVEGWNLGRNVRVDNARVKAMMGCV
;
A
#
# COMPACT_ATOMS: atom_id res chain seq x y z
N MET A 1 -18.20 -34.44 13.24
CA MET A 1 -18.46 -33.14 13.88
C MET A 1 -18.47 -32.08 12.78
N ASN A 2 -19.64 -31.56 12.41
CA ASN A 2 -19.74 -30.50 11.40
C ASN A 2 -19.75 -29.14 12.11
N ALA A 3 -18.73 -28.32 11.86
CA ALA A 3 -18.71 -26.93 12.30
C ALA A 3 -19.70 -26.12 11.47
N THR A 4 -20.70 -25.54 12.11
CA THR A 4 -21.59 -24.53 11.51
C THR A 4 -20.79 -23.26 11.28
N VAL A 5 -20.45 -22.96 10.02
CA VAL A 5 -19.86 -21.68 9.62
C VAL A 5 -20.93 -20.61 9.79
N ASN A 6 -20.76 -19.73 10.79
CA ASN A 6 -21.62 -18.57 10.98
C ASN A 6 -21.30 -17.53 9.90
N THR A 7 -22.08 -17.47 8.82
CA THR A 7 -21.91 -16.50 7.75
C THR A 7 -22.46 -15.15 8.22
N MET A 8 -21.60 -14.28 8.76
CA MET A 8 -21.98 -12.88 8.92
C MET A 8 -22.10 -12.24 7.54
N ASP A 9 -23.32 -11.87 7.15
CA ASP A 9 -23.56 -11.13 5.91
C ASP A 9 -22.80 -9.80 5.95
N ALA A 10 -21.90 -9.61 4.99
CA ALA A 10 -21.19 -8.35 4.81
C ALA A 10 -22.21 -7.27 4.39
N ARG A 11 -22.38 -6.25 5.24
CA ARG A 11 -23.19 -5.06 4.91
C ARG A 11 -22.28 -3.94 4.42
N PRO A 12 -22.69 -3.18 3.40
CA PRO A 12 -21.91 -2.05 2.95
C PRO A 12 -21.82 -1.00 4.08
N PRO A 13 -20.70 -0.25 4.17
CA PRO A 13 -20.57 0.86 5.10
C PRO A 13 -21.62 1.94 4.80
N SER A 14 -21.91 2.79 5.77
CA SER A 14 -22.87 3.88 5.58
C SER A 14 -22.38 4.85 4.49
N ARG A 15 -23.32 5.43 3.73
CA ARG A 15 -22.99 6.42 2.68
C ARG A 15 -22.29 7.66 3.22
N LEU A 16 -22.55 8.02 4.48
CA LEU A 16 -21.86 9.12 5.16
C LEU A 16 -20.35 8.83 5.32
N LEU A 17 -19.98 7.59 5.65
CA LEU A 17 -18.58 7.19 5.70
C LEU A 17 -17.93 7.25 4.32
N THR A 18 -18.64 6.82 3.27
CA THR A 18 -18.15 6.94 1.88
C THR A 18 -17.89 8.40 1.50
N LEU A 19 -18.76 9.33 1.89
CA LEU A 19 -18.58 10.75 1.61
C LEU A 19 -17.40 11.36 2.38
N ALA A 20 -17.06 10.81 3.55
CA ALA A 20 -15.93 11.25 4.35
C ALA A 20 -14.57 10.76 3.81
N GLU A 21 -14.54 9.75 2.93
CA GLU A 21 -13.31 9.13 2.43
C GLU A 21 -12.30 10.11 1.81
N PRO A 22 -12.68 11.06 0.92
CA PRO A 22 -11.70 11.98 0.34
C PRO A 22 -11.03 12.87 1.39
N GLY A 23 -11.82 13.36 2.36
CA GLY A 23 -11.32 14.20 3.45
C GLY A 23 -10.41 13.44 4.40
N ARG A 24 -10.82 12.22 4.80
CA ARG A 24 -10.00 11.31 5.61
C ARG A 24 -8.68 10.99 4.93
N ALA A 25 -8.72 10.62 3.65
CA ALA A 25 -7.54 10.25 2.88
C ALA A 25 -6.55 11.42 2.72
N LEU A 26 -7.05 12.63 2.42
CA LEU A 26 -6.20 13.83 2.37
C LEU A 26 -5.61 14.16 3.75
N GLY A 27 -6.41 14.02 4.82
CA GLY A 27 -5.97 14.22 6.19
C GLY A 27 -4.83 13.27 6.59
N GLU A 28 -4.97 11.98 6.27
CA GLU A 28 -3.93 10.98 6.51
C GLU A 28 -2.66 11.26 5.71
N LEU A 29 -2.79 11.65 4.43
CA LEU A 29 -1.65 12.00 3.60
C LEU A 29 -0.93 13.26 4.13
N ALA A 30 -1.67 14.28 4.53
CA ALA A 30 -1.12 15.50 5.12
C ALA A 30 -0.41 15.19 6.45
N ALA A 31 -1.02 14.40 7.33
CA ALA A 31 -0.42 13.97 8.58
C ALA A 31 0.88 13.16 8.34
N PHE A 32 0.87 12.27 7.34
CA PHE A 32 2.05 11.49 6.95
C PHE A 32 3.23 12.38 6.52
N TYR A 33 2.97 13.45 5.75
CA TYR A 33 4.00 14.42 5.39
C TYR A 33 4.41 15.33 6.56
N ALA A 34 3.47 15.76 7.40
CA ALA A 34 3.77 16.56 8.59
C ALA A 34 4.67 15.81 9.57
N MET A 35 4.51 14.48 9.67
CA MET A 35 5.32 13.62 10.54
C MET A 35 6.65 13.19 9.90
N ARG A 36 6.97 13.63 8.68
CA ARG A 36 8.21 13.21 8.00
C ARG A 36 9.51 13.50 8.74
N PRO A 37 9.70 14.68 9.35
CA PRO A 37 10.90 14.95 10.12
C PRO A 37 11.10 13.93 11.26
N LEU A 38 10.01 13.52 11.91
CA LEU A 38 10.05 12.53 12.98
C LEU A 38 10.36 11.12 12.46
N MET A 39 9.89 10.78 11.27
CA MET A 39 10.19 9.48 10.65
C MET A 39 11.68 9.33 10.30
N SER A 40 12.46 10.41 10.22
CA SER A 40 13.91 10.33 9.99
C SER A 40 14.67 9.62 11.12
N PHE A 41 14.09 9.57 12.32
CA PHE A 41 14.62 8.87 13.50
C PHE A 41 14.29 7.37 13.51
N LEU A 42 13.51 6.86 12.55
CA LEU A 42 13.28 5.43 12.44
C LEU A 42 14.60 4.69 12.14
N PRO A 43 14.73 3.43 12.57
CA PRO A 43 15.87 2.60 12.22
C PRO A 43 16.12 2.57 10.72
N LYS A 44 17.39 2.67 10.34
CA LYS A 44 17.80 2.58 8.94
C LYS A 44 17.75 1.13 8.47
N GLY A 45 17.37 0.95 7.21
CA GLY A 45 17.42 -0.32 6.51
C GLY A 45 18.86 -0.79 6.34
N ASP A 46 18.99 -2.07 6.04
CA ASP A 46 20.25 -2.77 5.74
C ASP A 46 20.59 -2.74 4.23
N GLY A 47 19.80 -2.02 3.42
CA GLY A 47 19.97 -1.94 1.97
C GLY A 47 19.29 -3.05 1.18
N HIS A 48 18.51 -3.95 1.79
CA HIS A 48 17.82 -4.99 1.01
C HIS A 48 16.73 -4.44 0.09
N GLY A 49 16.47 -5.18 -1.00
CA GLY A 49 15.44 -4.89 -1.99
C GLY A 49 14.02 -5.00 -1.44
N VAL A 50 13.19 -3.97 -1.66
CA VAL A 50 11.79 -3.90 -1.24
C VAL A 50 10.89 -3.59 -2.44
N LEU A 51 10.05 -4.55 -2.84
CA LEU A 51 8.99 -4.34 -3.82
C LEU A 51 7.74 -3.78 -3.14
N VAL A 52 7.27 -2.61 -3.56
CA VAL A 52 6.03 -2.02 -3.02
C VAL A 52 4.85 -2.20 -3.97
N LEU A 53 3.86 -2.97 -3.52
CA LEU A 53 2.66 -3.28 -4.31
C LEU A 53 1.58 -2.21 -4.12
N PRO A 54 0.97 -1.71 -5.21
CA PRO A 54 -0.20 -0.85 -5.11
C PRO A 54 -1.44 -1.65 -4.68
N GLY A 55 -2.35 -0.97 -3.98
CA GLY A 55 -3.68 -1.51 -3.68
C GLY A 55 -4.48 -1.83 -4.95
N PHE A 56 -5.57 -2.58 -4.81
CA PHE A 56 -6.44 -2.93 -5.93
C PHE A 56 -6.94 -1.66 -6.65
N MET A 57 -6.95 -1.69 -7.98
CA MET A 57 -7.23 -0.58 -8.89
C MET A 57 -6.28 0.63 -8.81
N ALA A 58 -5.25 0.59 -7.96
CA ALA A 58 -4.22 1.62 -7.89
C ALA A 58 -2.99 1.29 -8.75
N SER A 59 -2.06 2.23 -8.84
CA SER A 59 -0.77 2.09 -9.54
C SER A 59 0.36 2.63 -8.66
N ASP A 60 1.61 2.56 -9.13
CA ASP A 60 2.78 3.08 -8.40
C ASP A 60 2.69 4.54 -7.98
N GLY A 61 1.77 5.31 -8.58
CA GLY A 61 1.47 6.68 -8.16
C GLY A 61 0.99 6.75 -6.71
N SER A 62 0.13 5.81 -6.27
CA SER A 62 -0.43 5.82 -4.91
C SER A 62 0.59 5.40 -3.84
N THR A 63 1.66 4.71 -4.24
CA THR A 63 2.69 4.22 -3.32
C THR A 63 3.91 5.11 -3.25
N ARG A 64 4.01 6.17 -4.08
CA ARG A 64 5.14 7.13 -4.08
C ARG A 64 5.50 7.64 -2.68
N PRO A 65 4.54 8.06 -1.84
CA PRO A 65 4.88 8.59 -0.53
C PRO A 65 5.54 7.52 0.37
N LEU A 66 5.06 6.27 0.32
CA LEU A 66 5.66 5.15 1.07
C LEU A 66 7.06 4.82 0.53
N ARG A 67 7.21 4.72 -0.79
CA ARG A 67 8.50 4.40 -1.42
C ARG A 67 9.57 5.43 -1.08
N SER A 68 9.24 6.73 -1.16
CA SER A 68 10.16 7.80 -0.77
C SER A 68 10.65 7.64 0.67
N LEU A 69 9.76 7.31 1.62
CA LEU A 69 10.19 7.09 3.01
C LEU A 69 11.16 5.90 3.12
N LEU A 70 10.84 4.79 2.49
CA LEU A 70 11.68 3.59 2.55
C LEU A 70 13.06 3.86 1.92
N THR A 71 13.12 4.62 0.82
CA THR A 71 14.39 5.07 0.24
C THR A 71 15.17 5.96 1.22
N ASP A 72 14.51 6.93 1.89
CA ASP A 72 15.15 7.79 2.90
C ASP A 72 15.65 7.01 4.14
N LEU A 73 15.06 5.84 4.39
CA LEU A 73 15.50 4.92 5.44
C LEU A 73 16.65 4.00 4.99
N GLY A 74 17.04 4.01 3.72
CA GLY A 74 18.18 3.23 3.22
C GLY A 74 17.82 1.85 2.68
N TYR A 75 16.57 1.62 2.28
CA TYR A 75 16.20 0.43 1.51
C TYR A 75 16.41 0.66 0.01
N ASP A 76 16.67 -0.42 -0.75
CA ASP A 76 16.60 -0.39 -2.20
C ASP A 76 15.15 -0.65 -2.62
N VAL A 77 14.44 0.39 -3.04
CA VAL A 77 12.98 0.35 -3.11
C VAL A 77 12.50 0.45 -4.55
N GLU A 78 11.75 -0.56 -4.97
CA GLU A 78 11.17 -0.59 -6.29
C GLU A 78 9.63 -0.57 -6.27
N GLY A 79 9.09 0.11 -7.29
CA GLY A 79 7.67 0.05 -7.58
C GLY A 79 7.30 -1.28 -8.24
N TRP A 80 6.01 -1.59 -8.33
CA TRP A 80 5.61 -2.81 -9.01
C TRP A 80 5.84 -2.73 -10.53
N ASN A 81 5.95 -1.53 -11.11
CA ASN A 81 6.21 -1.23 -12.53
C ASN A 81 5.32 -1.96 -13.56
N LEU A 82 4.12 -2.43 -13.18
CA LEU A 82 3.22 -3.25 -14.02
C LEU A 82 1.86 -2.58 -14.33
N GLY A 83 1.78 -1.26 -14.19
CA GLY A 83 0.58 -0.45 -14.47
C GLY A 83 -0.41 -0.37 -13.31
N ARG A 84 -1.69 -0.73 -13.54
CA ARG A 84 -2.74 -0.76 -12.51
C ARG A 84 -2.98 -2.18 -11.96
N ASN A 85 -3.14 -2.31 -10.64
CA ASN A 85 -3.45 -3.58 -9.97
C ASN A 85 -4.91 -4.01 -10.15
N VAL A 86 -5.19 -4.65 -11.28
CA VAL A 86 -6.52 -5.18 -11.60
C VAL A 86 -6.64 -6.69 -11.42
N ARG A 87 -5.51 -7.39 -11.29
CA ARG A 87 -5.45 -8.85 -11.22
C ARG A 87 -4.09 -9.32 -10.73
N VAL A 88 -4.09 -10.35 -9.90
CA VAL A 88 -2.89 -11.10 -9.51
C VAL A 88 -3.09 -12.54 -10.00
N ASP A 89 -2.21 -12.97 -10.90
CA ASP A 89 -2.13 -14.32 -11.44
C ASP A 89 -0.66 -14.77 -11.52
N ASN A 90 -0.40 -16.03 -11.89
CA ASN A 90 0.97 -16.56 -11.94
C ASN A 90 1.87 -15.80 -12.94
N ALA A 91 1.30 -15.29 -14.03
CA ALA A 91 2.05 -14.47 -14.98
C ALA A 91 2.47 -13.14 -14.35
N ARG A 92 1.57 -12.54 -13.55
CA ARG A 92 1.85 -11.32 -12.79
C ARG A 92 2.92 -11.54 -11.73
N VAL A 93 2.82 -12.63 -10.96
CA VAL A 93 3.84 -12.98 -9.94
C VAL A 93 5.21 -13.17 -10.60
N LYS A 94 5.27 -13.85 -11.75
CA LYS A 94 6.52 -13.99 -12.52
C LYS A 94 7.06 -12.64 -12.98
N ALA A 95 6.18 -11.71 -13.40
CA ALA A 95 6.60 -10.37 -13.79
C ALA A 95 7.14 -9.54 -12.61
N MET A 96 6.56 -9.69 -11.41
CA MET A 96 7.04 -9.02 -10.19
C MET A 96 8.47 -9.42 -9.82
N MET A 97 8.86 -10.68 -10.10
CA MET A 97 10.23 -11.16 -9.86
C MET A 97 11.29 -10.46 -10.73
N GLY A 98 10.89 -9.73 -11.77
CA GLY A 98 11.80 -8.91 -12.58
C GLY A 98 11.84 -7.43 -12.19
N CYS A 99 11.11 -7.04 -11.13
CA CYS A 99 11.06 -5.66 -10.66
C CYS A 99 12.03 -5.36 -9.50
N VAL A 100 12.65 -6.39 -8.92
CA VAL A 100 13.69 -6.31 -7.86
C VAL A 100 14.90 -7.10 -8.32
#